data_AF-A0A1I2D051-F1
#
_entry.id   AF-A0A1I2D051-F1
#
_cell.length_a   1.000
_cell.length_b   1.000
_cell.length_c   1.000
_cell.angle_alpha   90.00
_cell.angle_beta   90.00
_cell.angle_gamma   90.00
#
_symmetry.space_group_name_H-M   'P 1'
#
loop_
_entity.id
_entity.type
_entity.pdbx_description
1 polymer ?
#
loop_
_entity_poly.entity_id
_entity_poly.type
_entity_poly.pdbx_seq_one_letter_code
_entity_poly.pdbx_strand_id
1 'polypeptide(L)' 'MANSLAHTKWVCKYHIVFTPKYRRKIIYNQLRLDIRTILKDLCKWKGVEIIE' A
#
# COMPACT_ATOMS: atom_id res chain seq x y z
N MET A 1 -1.67 -8.58 -14.61
CA MET A 1 -1.24 -7.96 -15.89
C MET A 1 0.22 -7.59 -15.74
N ALA A 2 1.04 -7.85 -16.75
CA ALA A 2 2.44 -7.45 -16.77
C ALA A 2 2.55 -6.07 -17.42
N ASN A 3 3.27 -5.15 -16.76
CA ASN A 3 3.53 -3.82 -17.30
C ASN A 3 4.61 -3.90 -18.36
N SER A 4 4.54 -3.06 -19.39
CA SER A 4 5.49 -3.08 -20.50
C SER A 4 5.87 -1.69 -20.99
N LEU A 5 7.16 -1.50 -21.24
CA LEU A 5 7.76 -0.39 -21.99
C LEU A 5 8.34 -0.94 -23.30
N ALA A 6 8.84 -0.05 -24.17
CA ALA A 6 9.40 -0.38 -25.47
C ALA A 6 10.42 -1.56 -25.46
N HIS A 7 11.18 -1.71 -24.37
CA HIS A 7 12.21 -2.75 -24.26
C HIS A 7 12.17 -3.56 -22.95
N THR A 8 11.14 -3.40 -22.12
CA THR A 8 11.08 -4.07 -20.82
C THR A 8 9.66 -4.51 -20.49
N LYS A 9 9.50 -5.74 -19.98
CA LYS A 9 8.26 -6.21 -19.35
C LYS A 9 8.53 -6.54 -17.90
N TRP A 10 7.64 -6.16 -16.99
CA TRP A 10 7.82 -6.41 -15.56
C TRP A 10 6.51 -6.70 -14.84
N VAL A 11 6.63 -7.42 -13.73
CA VAL A 11 5.56 -7.65 -12.74
C VAL A 11 6.15 -7.33 -11.38
N CYS A 12 5.80 -6.15 -10.84
CA CYS A 12 6.27 -5.70 -9.54
C CYS A 12 5.12 -5.77 -8.55
N LYS A 13 4.92 -6.94 -7.94
CA LYS A 13 3.93 -7.15 -6.86
C LYS A 13 4.67 -7.41 -5.56
N TYR A 14 4.30 -6.69 -4.51
CA TYR A 14 4.94 -6.79 -3.20
C TYR A 14 3.88 -6.93 -2.10
N HIS A 15 4.14 -7.80 -1.13
CA HIS A 15 3.33 -7.91 0.07
C HIS A 15 3.96 -7.06 1.17
N ILE A 16 3.36 -5.89 1.46
CA ILE A 16 3.88 -4.90 2.40
C ILE A 16 3.02 -4.93 3.67
N VAL A 17 3.65 -5.15 4.83
CA VAL A 17 2.97 -5.23 6.13
C VAL A 17 3.53 -4.17 7.07
N PHE A 18 2.63 -3.42 7.72
CA PHE A 18 2.98 -2.43 8.73
C PHE A 18 2.62 -2.94 10.12
N THR A 19 3.53 -2.77 11.07
CA THR A 19 3.31 -3.16 12.48
C THR A 19 3.53 -1.95 13.39
N PRO A 20 2.66 -1.70 14.38
CA PRO A 20 2.87 -0.61 15.33
C PRO A 20 4.12 -0.85 16.17
N LYS A 21 4.77 0.23 16.61
CA LYS A 21 5.84 0.15 17.61
C LYS A 21 5.32 -0.57 18.85
N TYR A 22 6.07 -1.58 19.31
CA TYR A 22 5.70 -2.47 20.42
C TYR A 22 4.40 -3.29 20.20
N ARG A 23 3.93 -3.47 18.96
CA ARG A 23 2.72 -4.25 18.61
C ARG A 23 1.46 -3.80 19.38
N ARG A 24 1.38 -2.51 19.72
CA ARG A 24 0.24 -1.94 20.44
C ARG A 24 -1.04 -2.06 19.62
N LYS A 25 -2.16 -2.46 20.24
CA LYS A 25 -3.48 -2.59 19.59
C LYS A 25 -4.19 -1.25 19.33
N ILE A 26 -3.47 -0.12 19.40
CA ILE A 26 -4.03 1.24 19.21
C ILE A 26 -4.51 1.45 17.77
N ILE A 27 -3.94 0.72 16.81
CA ILE A 27 -4.26 0.82 15.38
C ILE A 27 -5.66 0.29 15.01
N TYR A 28 -6.32 -0.52 15.85
CA TYR A 28 -7.49 -1.29 15.42
C TYR A 28 -8.82 -0.52 15.37
N ASN A 29 -8.94 0.62 16.04
CA ASN A 29 -10.19 1.38 16.11
C ASN A 29 -10.19 2.55 15.10
N GLN A 30 -10.35 3.77 15.59
CA GLN A 30 -10.53 4.98 14.79
C GLN A 30 -9.33 5.23 13.87
N LEU A 31 -8.13 4.97 14.39
CA LEU A 31 -6.88 5.12 13.66
C LEU A 31 -6.78 4.19 12.43
N ARG A 32 -7.52 3.08 12.40
CA ARG A 32 -7.53 2.16 11.24
C ARG A 32 -8.11 2.82 9.99
N LEU A 33 -9.16 3.63 10.16
CA LEU A 33 -9.83 4.31 9.06
C LEU A 33 -8.93 5.41 8.51
N ASP A 34 -8.34 6.22 9.40
CA ASP A 34 -7.46 7.32 9.01
C ASP A 34 -6.21 6.82 8.28
N ILE A 35 -5.56 5.78 8.82
CA ILE A 35 -4.39 5.15 8.18
C ILE A 35 -4.75 4.62 6.79
N ARG A 36 -5.92 4.00 6.64
CA ARG A 36 -6.37 3.48 5.34
C ARG A 36 -6.56 4.61 4.32
N THR A 37 -7.18 5.71 4.72
CA THR A 37 -7.40 6.87 3.86
C THR A 37 -6.07 7.48 3.42
N ILE A 38 -5.17 7.73 4.38
CA ILE A 38 -3.83 8.28 4.11
C ILE A 38 -3.05 7.37 3.15
N LEU A 39 -3.05 6.06 3.37
CA LEU A 39 -2.34 5.12 2.49
C LEU A 39 -2.92 5.10 1.08
N LYS A 40 -4.26 5.18 0.93
CA LYS A 40 -4.90 5.27 -0.39
C LYS A 40 -4.52 6.56 -1.12
N ASP A 41 -4.53 7.69 -0.43
CA ASP A 41 -4.16 8.98 -1.02
C ASP A 41 -2.69 9.00 -1.45
N LEU A 42 -1.79 8.47 -0.61
CA LEU A 42 -0.38 8.33 -0.95
C LEU A 42 -0.13 7.41 -2.15
N CYS A 43 -0.83 6.27 -2.21
CA CYS A 43 -0.73 5.35 -3.37
C CYS A 43 -1.25 6.01 -4.64
N LYS A 44 -2.36 6.75 -4.55
CA LYS A 44 -2.92 7.51 -5.67
C LYS A 44 -1.94 8.57 -6.17
N TRP A 45 -1.29 9.31 -5.28
CA TRP A 45 -0.30 10.33 -5.66
C TRP A 45 0.95 9.74 -6.32
N LYS A 46 1.40 8.55 -5.87
CA LYS A 46 2.55 7.87 -6.49
C LYS A 46 2.19 7.03 -7.73
N GLY A 47 0.90 6.91 -8.07
CA GLY A 47 0.45 6.05 -9.17
C GLY A 47 0.66 4.56 -8.91
N VAL A 48 0.62 4.15 -7.64
CA VAL A 48 0.73 2.73 -7.24
C VAL A 48 -0.65 2.11 -7.18
N GLU A 49 -0.82 0.97 -7.85
CA GLU A 49 -2.04 0.18 -7.76
C GLU A 49 -2.06 -0.66 -6.48
N ILE A 50 -3.15 -0.54 -5.72
CA ILE A 50 -3.43 -1.38 -4.56
C ILE A 50 -4.22 -2.59 -5.06
N ILE A 51 -3.70 -3.79 -4.82
CA ILE A 51 -4.28 -5.05 -5.31
C ILE A 51 -5.26 -5.66 -4.28
N GLU A 52 -5.04 -5.43 -2.97
CA GLU A 52 -5.84 -5.96 -1.85
C GLU A 52 -6.21 -4.86 -0.82
#